data_AF-A0A947E7R3-F1
#
_entry.id   AF-A0A947E7R3-F1
#
_cell.length_a   1.000
_cell.length_b   1.000
_cell.length_c   1.000
_cell.angle_alpha   90.00
_cell.angle_beta   90.00
_cell.angle_gamma   90.00
#
_symmetry.space_group_name_H-M   'P 1'
#
loop_
_entity.id
_entity.type
_entity.pdbx_description
1 polymer ?
#
loop_
_entity_poly.entity_id
_entity_poly.type
_entity_poly.pdbx_seq_one_letter_code
_entity_poly.pdbx_strand_id
1 'polypeptide(L)' 'MTTQDTTSTAAPAKAPRVTITEQLYALFDQVGEEALSMGFAQDLAVAHGFNRTSAGISFCRWRQLRTATA' A
#
# COMPACT_ATOMS: atom_id res chain seq x y z
N MET A 1 -38.67 35.12 10.59
CA MET A 1 -38.14 34.32 11.72
C MET A 1 -37.96 32.90 11.20
N THR A 2 -36.74 32.53 10.76
CA THR A 2 -35.77 31.63 11.44
C THR A 2 -36.36 30.23 11.68
N THR A 3 -35.83 29.10 11.21
CA THR A 3 -34.43 28.58 11.16
C THR A 3 -34.37 27.38 10.19
N GLN A 4 -33.46 27.37 9.21
CA GLN A 4 -32.34 26.42 9.06
C GLN A 4 -32.42 25.13 9.91
N ASP A 5 -32.55 23.99 9.23
CA ASP A 5 -31.84 22.76 9.59
C ASP A 5 -31.41 22.06 8.30
N THR A 6 -30.20 22.37 7.84
CA THR A 6 -29.52 21.59 6.81
C THR A 6 -28.68 20.58 7.56
N THR A 7 -29.27 19.46 7.97
CA THR A 7 -28.51 18.28 8.38
C THR A 7 -27.72 17.78 7.17
N SER A 8 -26.52 18.35 7.01
CA SER A 8 -25.49 17.84 6.11
C SER A 8 -25.01 16.51 6.70
N THR A 9 -25.69 15.43 6.32
CA THR A 9 -25.17 14.08 6.41
C THR A 9 -23.91 14.05 5.54
N ALA A 10 -22.78 14.39 6.14
CA ALA A 10 -21.49 13.99 5.61
C ALA A 10 -21.49 12.46 5.64
N ALA A 11 -21.72 11.85 4.48
CA ALA A 11 -21.48 10.42 4.29
C ALA A 11 -20.12 10.09 4.90
N PRO A 12 -19.96 8.96 5.62
CA PRO A 12 -18.64 8.59 6.15
C PRO A 12 -17.70 8.57 4.95
N ALA A 13 -16.75 9.50 4.92
CA ALA A 13 -15.72 9.54 3.91
C ALA A 13 -15.12 8.14 3.91
N LYS A 14 -15.40 7.35 2.87
CA LYS A 14 -14.85 6.01 2.71
C LYS A 14 -13.35 6.18 2.88
N ALA A 15 -12.83 5.73 4.02
CA ALA A 15 -11.40 5.72 4.24
C ALA A 15 -10.78 5.09 2.99
N PRO A 16 -9.77 5.72 2.36
CA PRO A 16 -9.18 5.20 1.15
C PRO A 16 -8.78 3.76 1.45
N ARG A 17 -9.39 2.81 0.74
CA ARG A 17 -9.07 1.39 0.91
C ARG A 17 -7.66 1.21 0.38
N VAL A 18 -6.68 1.28 1.29
CA VAL A 18 -5.28 1.06 0.96
C VAL A 18 -5.19 -0.32 0.34
N THR A 19 -4.80 -0.36 -0.93
CA THR A 19 -4.74 -1.61 -1.67
C THR A 19 -3.64 -2.50 -1.09
N ILE A 20 -3.75 -3.82 -1.25
CA ILE A 20 -2.69 -4.75 -0.83
C ILE A 20 -1.34 -4.36 -1.44
N THR A 21 -1.35 -3.87 -2.69
CA THR A 21 -0.16 -3.36 -3.38
C THR A 21 0.48 -2.18 -2.65
N GLU A 22 -0.32 -1.19 -2.23
CA GLU A 22 0.19 -0.03 -1.48
C GLU A 22 0.73 -0.42 -0.11
N GLN A 23 0.08 -1.37 0.58
CA GLN A 23 0.58 -1.89 1.85
C GLN A 23 1.92 -2.62 1.66
N LEU A 24 2.05 -3.44 0.62
CA LEU A 24 3.30 -4.11 0.26
C LEU A 24 4.39 -3.11 -0.11
N TYR A 25 4.07 -2.06 -0.86
CA TYR A 25 5.04 -1.02 -1.23
C TYR A 25 5.55 -0.27 -0.01
N ALA A 26 4.67 0.09 0.93
CA ALA A 26 5.07 0.72 2.18
C ALA A 26 6.02 -0.17 3.00
N LEU A 27 5.77 -1.48 3.05
CA LEU A 27 6.69 -2.44 3.68
C LEU A 27 8.04 -2.49 2.98
N PHE A 28 8.04 -2.48 1.65
CA PHE A 28 9.28 -2.49 0.86
C PHE A 28 10.08 -1.19 1.04
N ASP A 29 9.40 -0.06 1.12
CA ASP A 29 9.98 1.26 1.42
C ASP A 29 10.67 1.33 2.78
N GLN A 30 10.09 0.69 3.81
CA GLN A 30 10.67 0.66 5.16
C GLN A 30 12.01 -0.08 5.21
N VAL A 31 12.19 -1.10 4.36
CA VAL A 31 13.45 -1.84 4.24
C VAL A 31 14.46 -1.08 3.37
N GLY A 32 13.98 -0.45 2.30
CA GLY A 32 14.81 0.22 1.30
C GLY A 32 15.33 -0.73 0.22
N GLU A 33 15.65 -0.16 -0.94
CA GLU A 33 16.00 -0.92 -2.16
C GLU A 33 17.27 -1.77 -2.02
N GLU A 34 18.29 -1.27 -1.34
CA GLU A 34 19.58 -1.97 -1.23
C GLU A 34 19.51 -3.23 -0.35
N ALA A 35 18.65 -3.23 0.67
CA ALA A 35 18.50 -4.36 1.59
C ALA A 35 17.38 -5.34 1.19
N LEU A 36 16.50 -4.94 0.27
CA LEU A 36 15.30 -5.70 -0.09
C LEU A 36 15.55 -6.63 -1.29
N SER A 37 15.82 -7.91 -1.01
CA SER A 37 15.84 -8.96 -2.04
C SER A 37 14.44 -9.52 -2.31
N MET A 38 14.25 -10.22 -3.45
CA MET A 38 12.95 -10.83 -3.79
C MET A 38 12.48 -11.85 -2.76
N GLY A 39 13.40 -12.68 -2.24
CA GLY A 39 13.09 -13.65 -1.19
C GLY A 39 12.68 -12.93 0.10
N PHE A 40 13.43 -11.90 0.49
CA PHE A 40 13.12 -11.14 1.69
C PHE A 40 11.79 -10.39 1.59
N ALA A 41 11.48 -9.76 0.45
CA ALA A 41 10.21 -9.10 0.20
C ALA A 41 9.02 -10.08 0.29
N GLN A 42 9.21 -11.30 -0.21
CA GLN A 42 8.21 -12.37 -0.12
C GLN A 42 8.00 -12.85 1.32
N ASP A 43 9.08 -13.09 2.07
CA ASP A 43 9.01 -13.54 3.45
C ASP A 43 8.44 -12.46 4.38
N LEU A 44 8.81 -11.19 4.16
CA LEU A 44 8.24 -10.03 4.86
C LEU A 44 6.74 -9.93 4.60
N ALA A 45 6.31 -10.07 3.36
CA ALA A 45 4.89 -10.04 3.02
C ALA A 45 4.12 -11.20 3.69
N VAL A 46 4.67 -12.41 3.71
CA VAL A 46 4.07 -13.56 4.40
C VAL A 46 3.98 -13.33 5.91
N ALA A 47 5.01 -12.73 6.52
CA ALA A 47 4.99 -12.36 7.94
C ALA A 47 3.88 -11.36 8.28
N HIS A 48 3.51 -10.49 7.33
CA HIS A 48 2.40 -9.54 7.43
C HIS A 48 1.04 -10.12 6.95
N GLY A 49 0.96 -11.42 6.64
CA GLY A 49 -0.27 -12.09 6.25
C GLY A 49 -0.64 -11.95 4.77
N PHE A 50 0.27 -11.46 3.93
CA PHE A 50 0.07 -11.35 2.48
C PHE A 50 0.51 -12.60 1.73
N ASN A 51 -0.05 -12.79 0.53
CA ASN A 51 0.31 -13.91 -0.33
C ASN A 51 1.70 -13.72 -0.96
N ARG A 52 2.54 -14.76 -0.88
CA ARG A 52 3.90 -14.78 -1.44
C ARG A 52 3.97 -14.42 -2.92
N THR A 53 3.04 -14.92 -3.74
CA THR A 53 2.98 -14.64 -5.18
C THR A 53 2.64 -13.17 -5.44
N SER A 54 1.64 -12.64 -4.74
CA SER A 54 1.26 -11.23 -4.83
C SER A 54 2.42 -10.32 -4.40
N ALA A 55 3.17 -10.70 -3.36
CA ALA A 55 4.37 -10.00 -2.92
C ALA A 55 5.45 -9.97 -3.99
N GLY A 56 5.70 -11.10 -4.67
CA GLY A 56 6.66 -11.16 -5.77
C GLY A 56 6.30 -10.24 -6.94
N ILE A 57 5.03 -10.23 -7.35
CA ILE A 57 4.55 -9.35 -8.43
C ILE A 57 4.67 -7.88 -8.03
N SER A 58 4.23 -7.54 -6.81
CA SER A 58 4.32 -6.19 -6.27
C SER A 58 5.77 -5.72 -6.15
N PHE A 59 6.69 -6.57 -5.68
CA PHE A 59 8.11 -6.22 -5.57
C PHE A 59 8.74 -5.93 -6.95
N CYS A 60 8.42 -6.72 -7.98
CA CYS A 60 8.89 -6.45 -9.34
C CYS A 60 8.38 -5.10 -9.88
N ARG A 61 7.13 -4.73 -9.60
CA ARG A 61 6.58 -3.43 -10.01
C ARG A 61 7.17 -2.27 -9.18
N TRP A 62 7.33 -2.46 -7.88
CA TRP A 62 7.94 -1.49 -6.98
C TRP A 62 9.37 -1.15 -7.41
N ARG A 63 10.17 -2.16 -7.78
CA ARG A 63 11.55 -1.96 -8.26
C ARG A 63 11.61 -1.25 -9.60
N GLN A 64 10.71 -1.58 -10.53
CA GLN A 64 10.59 -0.91 -11.84
C GLN A 64 10.26 0.58 -11.69
N LEU A 65 9.37 0.94 -10.76
CA LEU A 65 9.05 2.35 -10.51
C LEU A 65 10.26 3.16 -10.04
N ARG A 66 11.15 2.55 -9.25
CA ARG A 66 12.37 3.20 -8.75
C ARG A 66 13.45 3.30 -9.81
N THR A 67 13.67 2.22 -10.56
CA THR A 67 14.64 2.22 -11.68
C THR A 67 14.23 3.13 -12.83
N ALA A 68 12.93 3.38 -13.02
CA ALA A 68 12.46 4.35 -14.03
C ALA A 68 12.63 5.81 -13.60
N THR A 69 12.95 6.07 -12.33
CA THR A 69 13.13 7.42 -11.76
C THR A 69 14.62 7.76 -11.53
N ALA A 70 15.53 6.82 -11.83
CA ALA A 70 16.99 6.99 -11.78
C ALA A 70 17.54 7.41 -13.14
#